data_AF-A0A292SFN0-F1
#
_entry.id   AF-A0A292SFN0-F1
#
_cell.length_a   1.000
_cell.length_b   1.000
_cell.length_c   1.000
_cell.angle_alpha   90.00
_cell.angle_beta   90.00
_cell.angle_gamma   90.00
#
_symmetry.space_group_name_H-M   'P 1'
#
loop_
_entity.id
_entity.type
_entity.pdbx_description
1 polymer ?
#
loop_
_entity_poly.entity_id
_entity_poly.type
_entity_poly.pdbx_seq_one_letter_code
_entity_poly.pdbx_strand_id
1 'polypeptide(L)'
;SAMTVPSLMQNYQRQSYVTQLHKVYNELSQALVRYQNDKNALNLTEAGLTSETAAQNFLKDYFKVVSECASFTTPCFASTYKTMSGTTLTDAYFQFNHKTYTIASGSSFRPLYSKSGDKILNIMVDINGQKGPNILGRDLFMLNVYNNGIIDTWSADVVSAPLTKEQREAGTTIYKPFGQILNDNWEMNY
;
A
#
# COMPACT_ATOMS: atom_id res chain seq x y z
N SER A 1 -6.62 24.27 34.12
CA SER A 1 -6.24 24.42 32.70
C SER A 1 -5.66 23.12 32.21
N ALA A 2 -6.39 22.35 31.40
CA ALA A 2 -5.96 21.06 30.89
C ALA A 2 -5.13 21.27 29.62
N MET A 3 -3.87 20.82 29.65
CA MET A 3 -2.97 20.87 28.49
C MET A 3 -3.55 20.02 27.37
N THR A 4 -3.92 20.65 26.26
CA THR A 4 -4.14 19.99 24.98
C THR A 4 -2.81 19.37 24.56
N VAL A 5 -2.67 18.05 24.68
CA VAL A 5 -1.50 17.30 24.19
C VAL A 5 -1.40 17.53 22.68
N PRO A 6 -0.38 18.29 22.17
CA PRO A 6 -0.08 18.28 20.75
C PRO A 6 0.33 16.85 20.39
N SER A 7 -0.06 16.41 19.20
CA SER A 7 0.02 15.05 18.63
C SER A 7 1.38 14.33 18.77
N LEU A 8 1.75 13.99 19.99
CA LEU A 8 2.89 13.14 20.30
C LEU A 8 2.41 11.70 20.13
N MET A 9 2.32 11.24 18.88
CA MET A 9 2.29 9.80 18.67
C MET A 9 3.53 9.22 19.35
N GLN A 10 3.35 8.30 20.28
CA GLN A 10 4.47 7.72 21.01
C GLN A 10 5.39 7.02 20.02
N ASN A 11 6.71 7.20 20.16
CA ASN A 11 7.71 6.58 19.28
C ASN A 11 7.48 5.07 19.09
N TYR A 12 6.99 4.40 20.13
CA TYR A 12 6.59 3.00 20.09
C TYR A 12 5.50 2.69 19.04
N GLN A 13 4.46 3.53 18.93
CA GLN A 13 3.39 3.33 17.94
C GLN A 13 3.93 3.48 16.52
N ARG A 14 4.80 4.48 16.28
CA ARG A 14 5.46 4.66 14.98
C ARG A 14 6.28 3.42 14.60
N GLN A 15 7.09 2.92 15.52
CA GLN A 15 7.89 1.70 15.33
C GLN A 15 7.01 0.49 15.03
N SER A 16 5.88 0.35 15.75
CA SER A 16 4.91 -0.72 15.49
C SER A 16 4.36 -0.65 14.07
N TYR A 17 3.95 0.54 13.60
CA TYR A 17 3.41 0.68 12.24
C TYR A 17 4.46 0.39 11.18
N VAL A 18 5.66 0.95 11.31
CA VAL A 18 6.76 0.68 10.39
C VAL A 18 7.09 -0.80 10.33
N THR A 19 7.14 -1.49 11.48
CA THR A 19 7.41 -2.92 11.55
C THR A 19 6.35 -3.71 10.78
N GLN A 20 5.07 -3.36 10.96
CA GLN A 20 3.97 -4.01 10.26
C GLN A 20 3.98 -3.71 8.75
N LEU A 21 4.25 -2.47 8.35
CA LEU A 21 4.40 -2.10 6.94
C LEU A 21 5.57 -2.84 6.28
N HIS A 22 6.71 -2.96 6.96
CA HIS A 22 7.86 -3.71 6.45
C HIS A 22 7.54 -5.20 6.30
N LYS A 23 6.79 -5.77 7.24
CA LYS A 23 6.29 -7.13 7.11
C LYS A 23 5.40 -7.29 5.87
N VAL A 24 4.42 -6.40 5.67
CA VAL A 24 3.54 -6.42 4.48
C VAL A 24 4.36 -6.29 3.20
N TYR A 25 5.32 -5.37 3.14
CA TYR A 25 6.22 -5.20 2.00
C TYR A 25 6.97 -6.50 1.67
N ASN A 26 7.50 -7.17 2.68
CA ASN A 26 8.22 -8.43 2.51
C ASN A 26 7.30 -9.57 2.05
N GLU A 27 6.10 -9.70 2.63
CA GLU A 27 5.08 -10.68 2.20
C GLU A 27 4.69 -10.45 0.73
N LEU A 28 4.47 -9.20 0.34
CA LEU A 28 4.13 -8.82 -1.04
C LEU A 28 5.27 -9.06 -2.01
N SER A 29 6.50 -8.70 -1.66
CA SER A 29 7.69 -8.93 -2.49
C SER A 29 7.88 -10.42 -2.75
N GLN A 30 7.77 -11.25 -1.71
CA GLN A 30 7.87 -12.70 -1.85
C GLN A 30 6.73 -13.28 -2.71
N ALA A 31 5.50 -12.77 -2.56
CA ALA A 31 4.37 -13.20 -3.38
C ALA A 31 4.59 -12.86 -4.87
N LEU A 32 5.10 -11.67 -5.19
CA LEU A 32 5.39 -11.27 -6.58
C LEU A 32 6.48 -12.14 -7.21
N VAL A 33 7.56 -12.43 -6.47
CA VAL A 33 8.62 -13.35 -6.95
C VAL A 33 8.07 -14.74 -7.22
N ARG A 34 7.24 -15.27 -6.30
CA ARG A 34 6.56 -16.56 -6.50
C ARG A 34 5.67 -16.55 -7.74
N TYR A 35 4.89 -15.48 -7.93
CA TYR A 35 4.03 -15.33 -9.11
C TYR A 35 4.81 -15.35 -10.43
N GLN A 36 5.95 -14.66 -10.50
CA GLN A 36 6.81 -14.69 -11.69
C GLN A 36 7.40 -16.08 -11.94
N ASN A 37 7.88 -16.75 -10.89
CA ASN A 37 8.49 -18.06 -10.99
C ASN A 37 7.49 -19.15 -11.40
N ASP A 38 6.31 -19.17 -10.78
CA ASP A 38 5.25 -20.16 -11.07
C ASP A 38 4.73 -20.02 -12.51
N LYS A 39 4.90 -18.84 -13.11
CA LYS A 39 4.55 -18.54 -14.51
C LYS A 39 5.74 -18.66 -15.47
N ASN A 40 6.95 -18.92 -14.96
CA ASN A 40 8.19 -18.94 -15.74
C ASN A 40 8.34 -17.69 -16.63
N ALA A 41 8.13 -16.51 -16.03
CA ALA A 41 8.08 -15.24 -16.75
C ALA A 41 9.21 -14.29 -16.31
N LEU A 42 9.69 -13.45 -17.22
CA LEU A 42 10.78 -12.50 -16.94
C LEU A 42 10.30 -11.27 -16.15
N ASN A 43 9.01 -10.95 -16.23
CA ASN A 43 8.40 -9.80 -15.57
C ASN A 43 6.93 -10.05 -15.25
N LEU A 44 6.30 -9.14 -14.50
CA LEU A 44 4.93 -9.33 -14.02
C LEU A 44 3.88 -9.23 -15.14
N THR A 45 4.12 -8.44 -16.18
CA THR A 45 3.23 -8.38 -17.36
C THR A 45 3.24 -9.71 -18.10
N GLU A 46 4.42 -10.28 -18.34
CA GLU A 46 4.56 -11.61 -18.95
C GLU A 46 3.96 -12.72 -18.07
N ALA A 47 4.07 -12.60 -16.75
CA ALA A 47 3.43 -13.52 -15.80
C ALA A 47 1.88 -13.45 -15.83
N GLY A 48 1.32 -12.43 -16.51
CA GLY A 48 -0.12 -12.28 -16.71
C GLY A 48 -0.79 -11.22 -15.82
N LEU A 49 -0.03 -10.38 -15.12
CA LEU A 49 -0.56 -9.33 -14.24
C LEU A 49 -0.99 -8.09 -15.06
N THR A 50 -2.00 -8.27 -15.93
CA THR A 50 -2.37 -7.32 -16.99
C THR A 50 -3.78 -6.74 -16.87
N SER A 51 -4.50 -7.04 -15.78
CA SER A 51 -5.86 -6.56 -15.54
C SER A 51 -6.18 -6.51 -14.05
N GLU A 52 -7.27 -5.83 -13.68
CA GLU A 52 -7.74 -5.80 -12.30
C GLU A 52 -8.12 -7.21 -11.83
N THR A 53 -8.78 -8.00 -12.68
CA THR A 53 -9.09 -9.41 -12.40
C THR A 53 -7.83 -10.23 -12.13
N ALA A 54 -6.76 -10.02 -12.91
CA ALA A 54 -5.48 -10.69 -12.67
C ALA A 54 -4.86 -10.27 -11.33
N ALA A 55 -4.93 -8.99 -10.97
CA ALA A 55 -4.43 -8.49 -9.68
C ALA A 55 -5.23 -9.04 -8.49
N GLN A 56 -6.54 -9.16 -8.63
CA GLN A 56 -7.43 -9.77 -7.64
C GLN A 56 -7.15 -11.28 -7.49
N ASN A 57 -6.96 -11.99 -8.60
CA ASN A 57 -6.59 -13.41 -8.57
C ASN A 57 -5.21 -13.64 -7.96
N PHE A 58 -4.22 -12.79 -8.28
CA PHE A 58 -2.91 -12.81 -7.63
C PHE A 58 -3.03 -12.74 -6.10
N LEU A 59 -3.83 -11.82 -5.54
CA LEU A 59 -4.01 -11.79 -4.08
C LEU A 59 -4.62 -13.08 -3.54
N LYS A 60 -5.66 -13.61 -4.19
CA LYS A 60 -6.35 -14.83 -3.73
C LYS A 60 -5.47 -16.08 -3.82
N ASP A 61 -4.61 -16.17 -4.82
CA ASP A 61 -3.79 -17.35 -5.08
C ASP A 61 -2.50 -17.35 -4.24
N TYR A 62 -1.94 -16.17 -3.95
CA TYR A 62 -0.63 -16.05 -3.29
C TYR A 62 -0.68 -15.61 -1.83
N PHE A 63 -1.84 -15.16 -1.35
CA PHE A 63 -2.09 -14.86 0.05
C PHE A 63 -3.23 -15.70 0.61
N LYS A 64 -3.20 -15.94 1.92
CA LYS A 64 -4.34 -16.51 2.64
C LYS A 64 -5.39 -15.42 2.89
N VAL A 65 -6.25 -15.18 1.92
CA VAL A 65 -7.40 -14.27 2.04
C VAL A 65 -8.43 -14.87 3.00
N VAL A 66 -8.89 -14.08 3.97
CA VAL A 66 -9.91 -14.47 4.96
C VAL A 66 -11.22 -13.71 4.79
N SER A 67 -11.21 -12.59 4.07
CA SER A 67 -12.39 -11.80 3.71
C SER A 67 -12.22 -11.16 2.35
N GLU A 68 -13.30 -11.10 1.57
CA GLU A 68 -13.44 -10.31 0.33
C GLU A 68 -14.63 -9.37 0.48
N CYS A 69 -14.45 -8.10 0.14
CA CYS A 69 -15.49 -7.08 0.21
C CYS A 69 -15.61 -6.36 -1.13
N ALA A 70 -16.82 -5.89 -1.46
CA ALA A 70 -17.09 -5.21 -2.73
C ALA A 70 -16.39 -3.83 -2.84
N SER A 71 -16.10 -3.19 -1.72
CA SER A 71 -15.49 -1.86 -1.62
C SER A 71 -14.79 -1.70 -0.25
N PHE A 72 -14.41 -0.48 0.13
CA PHE A 72 -13.84 -0.15 1.44
C PHE A 72 -14.90 -0.20 2.54
N THR A 73 -15.35 -1.41 2.86
CA THR A 73 -16.34 -1.68 3.90
C THR A 73 -15.82 -2.70 4.88
N THR A 74 -16.51 -2.80 6.03
CA THR A 74 -16.30 -3.89 6.99
C THR A 74 -16.65 -5.24 6.35
N PRO A 75 -15.88 -6.31 6.61
CA PRO A 75 -14.72 -6.38 7.53
C PRO A 75 -13.36 -5.98 6.92
N CYS A 76 -13.29 -5.61 5.64
CA CYS A 76 -12.01 -5.45 4.97
C CYS A 76 -11.30 -4.14 5.34
N PHE A 77 -11.96 -3.00 5.19
CA PHE A 77 -11.39 -1.70 5.54
C PHE A 77 -12.31 -0.98 6.54
N ALA A 78 -11.78 0.04 7.20
CA ALA A 78 -12.62 0.99 7.94
C ALA A 78 -13.49 1.81 6.97
N SER A 79 -14.60 2.36 7.47
CA SER A 79 -15.51 3.17 6.66
C SER A 79 -14.96 4.54 6.27
N THR A 80 -13.91 5.01 6.97
CA THR A 80 -13.38 6.36 6.78
C THR A 80 -11.91 6.39 7.14
N TYR A 81 -11.14 7.07 6.30
CA TYR A 81 -9.72 7.34 6.52
C TYR A 81 -9.45 8.84 6.47
N LYS A 82 -8.36 9.27 7.09
CA LYS A 82 -7.94 10.67 7.10
C LYS A 82 -6.49 10.83 6.65
N THR A 83 -6.15 12.01 6.14
CA THR A 83 -4.76 12.46 6.04
C THR A 83 -4.20 12.73 7.43
N MET A 84 -2.87 12.89 7.54
CA MET A 84 -2.22 13.28 8.79
C MET A 84 -2.66 14.67 9.29
N SER A 85 -3.14 15.54 8.40
CA SER A 85 -3.74 16.84 8.76
C SER A 85 -5.18 16.75 9.26
N GLY A 86 -5.77 15.54 9.27
CA GLY A 86 -7.14 15.30 9.71
C GLY A 86 -8.21 15.43 8.62
N THR A 87 -7.82 15.73 7.37
CA THR A 87 -8.75 15.81 6.24
C THR A 87 -9.25 14.42 5.87
N THR A 88 -10.57 14.25 5.75
CA THR A 88 -11.15 12.97 5.30
C THR A 88 -10.71 12.65 3.87
N LEU A 89 -10.24 11.42 3.64
CA LEU A 89 -9.94 10.91 2.30
C LEU A 89 -11.25 10.63 1.55
N THR A 90 -11.32 11.10 0.31
CA THR A 90 -12.47 10.95 -0.60
C THR A 90 -11.99 10.45 -1.96
N ASP A 91 -12.91 10.20 -2.89
CA ASP A 91 -12.57 9.76 -4.26
C ASP A 91 -11.64 10.72 -5.02
N ALA A 92 -11.48 11.97 -4.56
CA ALA A 92 -10.50 12.92 -5.08
C ALA A 92 -9.04 12.50 -4.82
N TYR A 93 -8.81 11.61 -3.83
CA TYR A 93 -7.49 11.09 -3.49
C TYR A 93 -7.22 9.73 -4.15
N PHE A 94 -8.17 8.81 -4.05
CA PHE A 94 -8.14 7.49 -4.68
C PHE A 94 -9.54 6.87 -4.71
N GLN A 95 -9.75 5.89 -5.59
CA GLN A 95 -11.04 5.24 -5.79
C GLN A 95 -11.36 4.21 -4.69
N PHE A 96 -12.50 4.37 -4.03
CA PHE A 96 -12.99 3.47 -2.98
C PHE A 96 -13.92 2.35 -3.48
N ASN A 97 -14.30 2.35 -4.76
CA ASN A 97 -15.30 1.46 -5.37
C ASN A 97 -14.71 0.17 -5.98
N HIS A 98 -13.56 -0.30 -5.47
CA HIS A 98 -12.92 -1.55 -5.93
C HIS A 98 -12.93 -2.60 -4.84
N LYS A 99 -12.90 -3.87 -5.25
CA LYS A 99 -12.85 -4.99 -4.31
C LYS A 99 -11.65 -4.88 -3.37
N THR A 100 -11.89 -5.24 -2.13
CA THR A 100 -10.88 -5.23 -1.07
C THR A 100 -10.83 -6.58 -0.38
N TYR A 101 -9.70 -6.87 0.25
CA TYR A 101 -9.39 -8.19 0.80
C TYR A 101 -8.71 -8.03 2.16
N THR A 102 -9.02 -8.90 3.11
CA THR A 102 -8.22 -9.05 4.33
C THR A 102 -7.47 -10.36 4.26
N ILE A 103 -6.18 -10.35 4.60
CA ILE A 103 -5.36 -11.55 4.66
C ILE A 103 -5.20 -12.02 6.10
N ALA A 104 -4.85 -13.29 6.28
CA ALA A 104 -4.73 -13.92 7.61
C ALA A 104 -3.70 -13.25 8.53
N SER A 105 -2.74 -12.48 7.99
CA SER A 105 -1.78 -11.70 8.80
C SER A 105 -2.40 -10.44 9.42
N GLY A 106 -3.66 -10.12 9.09
CA GLY A 106 -4.45 -9.04 9.69
C GLY A 106 -4.44 -7.73 8.90
N SER A 107 -3.66 -7.63 7.83
CA SER A 107 -3.65 -6.48 6.93
C SER A 107 -4.70 -6.60 5.84
N SER A 108 -5.11 -5.46 5.30
CA SER A 108 -6.11 -5.37 4.23
C SER A 108 -5.53 -4.71 2.98
N PHE A 109 -5.97 -5.20 1.83
CA PHE A 109 -5.43 -4.87 0.52
C PHE A 109 -6.55 -4.48 -0.43
N ARG A 110 -6.32 -3.44 -1.22
CA ARG A 110 -7.09 -3.13 -2.42
C ARG A 110 -6.14 -3.12 -3.62
N PRO A 111 -6.06 -4.22 -4.39
CA PRO A 111 -5.28 -4.26 -5.60
C PRO A 111 -6.04 -3.54 -6.72
N LEU A 112 -5.38 -2.62 -7.41
CA LEU A 112 -5.90 -1.99 -8.61
C LEU A 112 -4.86 -2.08 -9.71
N TYR A 113 -5.24 -2.66 -10.84
CA TYR A 113 -4.43 -2.58 -12.05
C TYR A 113 -4.49 -1.15 -12.61
N SER A 114 -3.33 -0.52 -12.73
CA SER A 114 -3.19 0.86 -13.17
C SER A 114 -1.84 1.00 -13.88
N LYS A 115 -1.84 0.71 -15.18
CA LYS A 115 -0.62 0.80 -16.01
C LYS A 115 -0.26 2.26 -16.28
N SER A 116 0.96 2.65 -15.95
CA SER A 116 1.55 3.95 -16.32
C SER A 116 3.07 3.82 -16.33
N GLY A 117 3.70 3.93 -17.49
CA GLY A 117 5.10 3.50 -17.65
C GLY A 117 5.25 2.03 -17.25
N ASP A 118 6.25 1.69 -16.45
CA ASP A 118 6.45 0.36 -15.90
C ASP A 118 5.64 0.07 -14.64
N LYS A 119 5.04 1.07 -13.98
CA LYS A 119 4.10 0.83 -12.88
C LYS A 119 2.89 0.06 -13.42
N ILE A 120 2.54 -1.06 -12.78
CA ILE A 120 1.42 -1.91 -13.16
C ILE A 120 0.31 -1.95 -12.12
N LEU A 121 0.63 -1.92 -10.82
CA LEU A 121 -0.37 -1.97 -9.75
C LEU A 121 -0.34 -0.76 -8.82
N ASN A 122 -1.51 -0.46 -8.27
CA ASN A 122 -1.73 0.41 -7.13
C ASN A 122 -2.34 -0.44 -6.02
N ILE A 123 -1.58 -0.67 -4.96
CA ILE A 123 -2.01 -1.47 -3.83
C ILE A 123 -2.21 -0.51 -2.66
N MET A 124 -3.47 -0.23 -2.35
CA MET A 124 -3.77 0.42 -1.08
C MET A 124 -3.71 -0.66 0.00
N VAL A 125 -2.87 -0.46 1.01
CA VAL A 125 -2.75 -1.35 2.15
C VAL A 125 -3.14 -0.63 3.41
N ASP A 126 -3.96 -1.30 4.22
CA ASP A 126 -4.13 -1.01 5.63
C ASP A 126 -3.40 -2.09 6.43
N ILE A 127 -2.33 -1.72 7.13
CA ILE A 127 -1.38 -2.67 7.73
C ILE A 127 -1.91 -3.32 9.01
N ASN A 128 -2.90 -2.73 9.67
CA ASN A 128 -3.51 -3.24 10.91
C ASN A 128 -5.01 -3.51 10.75
N GLY A 129 -5.53 -3.41 9.52
CA GLY A 129 -6.92 -3.66 9.18
C GLY A 129 -7.81 -2.59 9.80
N GLN A 130 -9.04 -2.94 10.18
CA GLN A 130 -10.00 -1.94 10.70
C GLN A 130 -9.62 -1.28 12.03
N LYS A 131 -8.50 -1.69 12.63
CA LYS A 131 -7.99 -1.11 13.86
C LYS A 131 -7.49 0.29 13.54
N GLY A 132 -7.99 1.28 14.27
CA GLY A 132 -7.54 2.66 14.08
C GLY A 132 -6.03 2.83 14.25
N PRO A 133 -5.50 4.02 13.90
CA PRO A 133 -6.24 5.26 13.69
C PRO A 133 -6.91 5.50 12.33
N ASN A 134 -6.71 4.65 11.31
CA ASN A 134 -7.19 4.82 9.94
C ASN A 134 -6.69 6.14 9.30
N ILE A 135 -5.36 6.33 9.34
CA ILE A 135 -4.66 7.52 8.86
C ILE A 135 -3.64 7.13 7.78
N LEU A 136 -3.73 7.82 6.64
CA LEU A 136 -2.73 7.79 5.59
C LEU A 136 -1.35 8.18 6.12
N GLY A 137 -0.37 7.30 5.95
CA GLY A 137 0.99 7.47 6.49
C GLY A 137 1.17 6.99 7.92
N ARG A 138 0.15 6.39 8.55
CA ARG A 138 0.27 5.69 9.83
C ARG A 138 -0.02 4.22 9.66
N ASP A 139 -1.22 3.90 9.21
CA ASP A 139 -1.66 2.52 8.96
C ASP A 139 -2.15 2.29 7.53
N LEU A 140 -2.57 3.34 6.83
CA LEU A 140 -2.94 3.30 5.42
C LEU A 140 -1.78 3.79 4.53
N PHE A 141 -1.39 2.99 3.53
CA PHE A 141 -0.30 3.33 2.60
C PHE A 141 -0.65 2.95 1.15
N MET A 142 -0.19 3.74 0.18
CA MET A 142 -0.20 3.36 -1.22
C MET A 142 1.15 2.79 -1.62
N LEU A 143 1.15 1.53 -2.04
CA LEU A 143 2.30 0.84 -2.62
C LEU A 143 2.09 0.71 -4.12
N ASN A 144 3.16 0.89 -4.90
CA ASN A 144 3.15 0.75 -6.35
C ASN A 144 4.05 -0.40 -6.75
N VAL A 145 3.52 -1.31 -7.57
CA VAL A 145 4.29 -2.43 -8.10
C VAL A 145 4.65 -2.12 -9.54
N TYR A 146 5.94 -2.25 -9.85
CA TYR A 146 6.51 -2.05 -11.16
C TYR A 146 6.72 -3.37 -11.89
N ASN A 147 6.77 -3.32 -13.22
CA ASN A 147 6.78 -4.51 -14.07
C ASN A 147 7.94 -5.47 -13.75
N ASN A 148 9.07 -4.91 -13.31
CA ASN A 148 10.26 -5.65 -12.89
C ASN A 148 10.15 -6.32 -11.50
N GLY A 149 8.98 -6.27 -10.84
CA GLY A 149 8.76 -6.88 -9.53
C GLY A 149 9.07 -5.96 -8.34
N ILE A 150 9.62 -4.76 -8.58
CA ILE A 150 9.97 -3.82 -7.51
C ILE A 150 8.70 -3.15 -6.98
N ILE A 151 8.62 -3.07 -5.65
CA ILE A 151 7.62 -2.30 -4.92
C ILE A 151 8.26 -0.97 -4.52
N ASP A 152 7.66 0.13 -4.93
CA ASP A 152 8.11 1.48 -4.58
C ASP A 152 6.88 2.40 -4.46
N THR A 153 7.11 3.71 -4.35
CA THR A 153 6.06 4.73 -4.48
C THR A 153 5.92 5.18 -5.94
N TRP A 154 5.16 6.24 -6.18
CA TRP A 154 5.01 6.87 -7.49
C TRP A 154 5.12 8.39 -7.40
N SER A 155 5.71 9.00 -8.43
CA SER A 155 5.68 10.44 -8.68
C SER A 155 5.44 10.69 -10.18
N ALA A 156 5.09 11.93 -10.52
CA ALA A 156 5.10 12.36 -11.91
C ALA A 156 6.49 12.12 -12.54
N ASP A 157 6.51 11.88 -13.85
CA ASP A 157 7.71 11.71 -14.68
C ASP A 157 8.57 10.46 -14.41
N VAL A 158 8.17 9.60 -13.47
CA VAL A 158 8.82 8.31 -13.23
C VAL A 158 8.31 7.26 -14.21
N VAL A 159 9.24 6.66 -14.97
CA VAL A 159 8.94 5.55 -15.87
C VAL A 159 9.04 4.20 -15.15
N SER A 160 10.09 3.98 -14.36
CA SER A 160 10.40 2.67 -13.76
C SER A 160 10.93 2.79 -12.33
N ALA A 161 11.08 1.66 -11.65
CA ALA A 161 11.61 1.54 -10.29
C ALA A 161 12.94 0.75 -10.28
N PRO A 162 13.83 0.95 -9.28
CA PRO A 162 13.62 1.75 -8.07
C PRO A 162 13.64 3.26 -8.34
N LEU A 163 12.87 4.01 -7.56
CA LEU A 163 12.88 5.48 -7.61
C LEU A 163 14.11 6.02 -6.87
N THR A 164 14.60 7.18 -7.29
CA THR A 164 15.60 7.94 -6.53
C THR A 164 14.97 8.60 -5.29
N LYS A 165 15.82 9.04 -4.36
CA LYS A 165 15.36 9.74 -3.16
C LYS A 165 14.48 10.95 -3.49
N GLU A 166 14.92 11.76 -4.46
CA GLU A 166 14.25 12.98 -4.89
C GLU A 166 12.90 12.69 -5.55
N GLN A 167 12.82 11.63 -6.36
CA GLN A 167 11.56 11.19 -6.97
C GLN A 167 10.53 10.78 -5.91
N ARG A 168 10.97 10.04 -4.88
CA ARG A 168 10.09 9.67 -3.76
C ARG A 168 9.63 10.88 -2.95
N GLU A 169 10.49 11.89 -2.76
CA GLU A 169 10.15 13.15 -2.07
C GLU A 169 9.13 14.01 -2.83
N ALA A 170 9.16 13.92 -4.16
CA ALA A 170 8.23 14.58 -5.08
C ALA A 170 6.85 13.90 -5.18
N GLY A 171 6.64 12.74 -4.53
CA GLY A 171 5.34 12.08 -4.46
C GLY A 171 4.24 12.99 -3.91
N THR A 172 3.02 12.86 -4.44
CA THR A 172 1.85 13.60 -3.94
C THR A 172 1.30 12.99 -2.65
N THR A 173 0.28 13.58 -2.03
CA THR A 173 -0.23 13.23 -0.70
C THR A 173 -0.38 11.72 -0.45
N ILE A 174 -0.89 10.96 -1.42
CA ILE A 174 -1.16 9.51 -1.26
C ILE A 174 0.12 8.66 -1.38
N TYR A 175 1.06 9.08 -2.22
CA TYR A 175 2.28 8.33 -2.54
C TYR A 175 3.45 8.69 -1.61
N LYS A 176 3.50 9.94 -1.15
CA LYS A 176 4.59 10.49 -0.34
C LYS A 176 4.91 9.69 0.92
N PRO A 177 3.92 9.24 1.73
CA PRO A 177 4.23 8.61 3.01
C PRO A 177 5.07 7.34 2.87
N PHE A 178 4.77 6.47 1.91
CA PHE A 178 5.55 5.24 1.68
C PHE A 178 6.94 5.56 1.11
N GLY A 179 7.03 6.52 0.18
CA GLY A 179 8.31 7.00 -0.34
C GLY A 179 9.26 7.52 0.74
N GLN A 180 8.74 8.26 1.71
CA GLN A 180 9.51 8.74 2.85
C GLN A 180 10.01 7.59 3.74
N ILE A 181 9.18 6.57 4.02
CA ILE A 181 9.62 5.39 4.78
C ILE A 181 10.78 4.67 4.07
N LEU A 182 10.72 4.53 2.75
CA LEU A 182 11.81 3.92 1.96
C LEU A 182 13.09 4.75 1.99
N ASN A 183 12.99 6.08 1.92
CA ASN A 183 14.14 6.99 2.01
C ASN A 183 14.77 7.02 3.41
N ASP A 184 13.95 6.83 4.43
CA ASP A 184 14.36 6.92 5.84
C ASP A 184 14.72 5.54 6.41
N ASN A 185 15.07 4.56 5.56
CA ASN A 185 15.49 3.21 5.97
C ASN A 185 14.51 2.51 6.91
N TRP A 186 13.22 2.57 6.60
CA TRP A 186 12.16 2.04 7.47
C TRP A 186 12.12 2.75 8.83
N GLU A 187 12.15 4.08 8.82
CA GLU A 187 11.85 4.92 9.97
C GLU A 187 10.72 5.90 9.62
N MET A 188 9.82 6.15 10.57
CA MET A 188 8.70 7.09 10.39
C MET A 188 9.04 8.41 11.10
N ASN A 189 9.63 9.33 10.35
CA ASN A 189 10.09 10.63 10.87
C ASN A 189 9.06 11.77 10.74
N TYR A 190 7.85 11.46 10.29
CA TYR A 190 6.76 12.41 10.08
C TYR A 190 5.53 12.10 10.96
#